data_AF-A0A4W5L480-F1
#
_entry.id   AF-A0A4W5L480-F1
#
_cell.length_a   1.000
_cell.length_b   1.000
_cell.length_c   1.000
_cell.angle_alpha   90.00
_cell.angle_beta   90.00
_cell.angle_gamma   90.00
#
_symmetry.space_group_name_H-M   'P 1'
#
loop_
_entity.id
_entity.type
_entity.pdbx_description
1 polymer ?
#
loop_
_entity_poly.entity_id
_entity_poly.type
_entity_poly.pdbx_seq_one_letter_code
_entity_poly.pdbx_strand_id
1 'polypeptide(L)'
;MEFVSYGTLRSFLQTNRDKLTSDPELQSLLTIASCHIALAMEHLRSKMVVHCDLALRNIMVSRFPWEVKVSEFGLARDLTRMKSRHSSRRKHPRERVPLRWYPPEYFRINYYSFKGDVWAFGIVLWEMQTFGEFRVHKQWKQNV
;
A
#
# COMPACT_ATOMS: atom_id res chain seq x y z
N MET A 1 -4.58 12.72 -14.12
CA MET A 1 -3.47 11.81 -13.80
C MET A 1 -2.54 11.78 -14.99
N GLU A 2 -1.24 11.99 -14.78
CA GLU A 2 -0.23 11.74 -15.81
C GLU A 2 -0.32 10.28 -16.26
N PHE A 3 -0.11 10.00 -17.55
CA PHE A 3 -0.16 8.65 -18.10
C PHE A 3 0.95 7.80 -17.47
N VAL A 4 0.58 6.69 -16.83
CA VAL A 4 1.52 5.79 -16.16
C VAL A 4 1.77 4.59 -17.05
N SER A 5 2.93 4.58 -17.70
CA SER A 5 3.33 3.62 -18.73
C SER A 5 3.37 2.15 -18.28
N TYR A 6 3.62 1.88 -17.00
CA TYR A 6 3.79 0.51 -16.48
C TYR A 6 2.70 0.07 -15.51
N GLY A 7 1.64 0.86 -15.35
CA GLY A 7 0.56 0.58 -14.42
C GLY A 7 1.02 0.60 -12.95
N THR A 8 0.55 -0.38 -12.18
CA THR A 8 0.84 -0.47 -10.74
C THR A 8 2.19 -1.16 -10.48
N LEU A 9 2.81 -0.89 -9.34
CA LEU A 9 4.04 -1.56 -8.91
C LEU A 9 3.81 -3.06 -8.72
N ARG A 10 2.60 -3.46 -8.32
CA ARG A 10 2.22 -4.87 -8.23
C ARG A 10 2.29 -5.57 -9.59
N SER A 11 1.60 -5.02 -10.59
CA SER A 11 1.63 -5.58 -11.95
C SER A 11 3.04 -5.52 -12.55
N PHE A 12 3.78 -4.44 -12.32
CA PHE A 12 5.16 -4.30 -12.79
C PHE A 12 6.07 -5.38 -12.23
N LEU A 13 6.05 -5.61 -10.91
CA LEU A 13 6.89 -6.65 -10.28
C LEU A 13 6.50 -8.05 -10.74
N GLN A 14 5.20 -8.33 -10.89
CA GLN A 14 4.71 -9.62 -11.38
C GLN A 14 5.15 -9.90 -12.82
N THR A 15 4.98 -8.92 -13.72
CA THR A 15 5.34 -9.06 -15.13
C THR A 15 6.85 -9.20 -15.35
N ASN A 16 7.66 -8.56 -14.51
CA ASN A 16 9.12 -8.54 -14.66
C ASN A 16 9.84 -9.50 -13.70
N ARG A 17 9.13 -10.43 -13.06
CA ARG A 17 9.68 -11.26 -11.97
C ARG A 17 10.96 -11.99 -12.33
N ASP A 18 10.99 -12.69 -13.47
CA ASP A 18 12.14 -13.53 -13.85
C ASP A 18 13.38 -12.68 -14.13
N LYS A 19 13.19 -11.56 -14.83
CA LYS A 19 14.24 -10.58 -15.10
C LYS A 19 14.77 -9.96 -13.81
N LEU A 20 13.88 -9.50 -12.93
CA LEU A 20 14.24 -8.86 -11.66
C LEU A 20 14.91 -9.83 -10.68
N THR A 21 14.45 -11.09 -10.62
CA THR A 21 15.06 -12.11 -9.75
C THR A 21 16.49 -12.46 -10.17
N SER A 22 16.78 -12.33 -11.47
CA SER A 22 18.12 -12.55 -12.02
C SER A 22 19.02 -11.31 -11.92
N ASP A 23 18.47 -10.16 -11.52
CA ASP A 23 19.18 -8.90 -11.41
C ASP A 23 19.92 -8.82 -10.06
N PRO A 24 21.27 -8.76 -10.04
CA PRO A 24 22.04 -8.65 -8.79
C PRO A 24 21.74 -7.36 -8.01
N GLU A 25 21.20 -6.32 -8.66
CA GLU A 25 20.87 -5.04 -8.03
C GLU A 25 19.44 -4.99 -7.48
N LEU A 26 18.65 -6.07 -7.59
CA LEU A 26 17.24 -6.10 -7.20
C LEU A 26 16.98 -5.45 -5.82
N GLN A 27 17.78 -5.81 -4.82
CA GLN A 27 17.61 -5.27 -3.46
C GLN A 27 17.84 -3.75 -3.38
N SER A 28 18.80 -3.24 -4.15
CA SER A 28 19.03 -1.80 -4.28
C SER A 28 17.85 -1.11 -4.96
N LEU A 29 17.35 -1.67 -6.07
CA LEU A 29 16.20 -1.13 -6.80
C LEU A 29 14.93 -1.08 -5.94
N LEU A 30 14.65 -2.16 -5.19
CA LEU A 30 13.52 -2.22 -4.26
C LEU A 30 13.69 -1.21 -3.11
N THR A 31 14.92 -1.03 -2.61
CA THR A 31 15.22 -0.04 -1.56
C THR A 31 14.95 1.39 -2.06
N ILE A 32 15.42 1.73 -3.26
CA ILE A 32 15.19 3.05 -3.87
C ILE A 32 13.68 3.31 -3.98
N ALA A 33 12.93 2.39 -4.59
CA ALA A 33 11.48 2.52 -4.73
C ALA A 33 10.76 2.65 -3.36
N SER A 34 11.20 1.87 -2.36
CA SER A 34 10.67 1.94 -0.99
C SER A 34 10.92 3.30 -0.34
N CYS A 35 12.09 3.91 -0.56
CA CYS A 35 12.40 5.26 -0.09
C CYS A 35 11.47 6.30 -0.73
N HIS A 36 11.20 6.22 -2.03
CA HIS A 36 10.25 7.11 -2.70
C HIS A 36 8.83 6.99 -2.11
N ILE A 37 8.36 5.76 -1.84
CA ILE A 37 7.06 5.51 -1.19
C ILE A 37 7.06 6.11 0.22
N ALA A 38 8.11 5.89 1.02
CA ALA A 38 8.22 6.43 2.37
C ALA A 38 8.20 7.97 2.39
N LEU A 39 8.93 8.61 1.48
CA LEU A 39 8.92 10.08 1.32
C LEU A 39 7.54 10.60 0.93
N ALA A 40 6.82 9.91 0.05
CA ALA A 40 5.44 10.26 -0.28
C ALA A 40 4.51 10.16 0.94
N MET A 41 4.64 9.10 1.75
CA MET A 41 3.85 8.93 2.98
C MET A 41 4.20 9.95 4.06
N GLU A 42 5.48 10.33 4.17
CA GLU A 42 5.90 11.44 5.02
C GLU A 42 5.30 12.77 4.55
N HIS A 43 5.26 13.00 3.24
CA HIS A 43 4.61 14.18 2.68
C HIS A 43 3.12 14.21 3.06
N LEU A 44 2.37 13.12 2.90
CA LEU A 44 0.96 13.05 3.30
C LEU A 44 0.77 13.33 4.79
N ARG A 45 1.63 12.75 5.64
CA ARG A 45 1.65 13.02 7.08
C ARG A 45 1.86 14.51 7.38
N SER A 46 2.78 15.17 6.68
CA SER A 46 3.03 16.62 6.82
C SER A 46 1.81 17.48 6.46
N LYS A 47 0.94 16.96 5.60
CA LYS A 47 -0.34 17.57 5.21
C LYS A 47 -1.52 17.11 6.06
N MET A 48 -1.27 16.38 7.14
CA MET A 48 -2.30 15.81 8.01
C MET A 48 -3.28 14.89 7.26
N VAL A 49 -2.81 14.19 6.22
CA VAL A 49 -3.59 13.24 5.42
C VAL A 49 -3.18 11.80 5.78
N VAL A 50 -4.17 10.98 6.13
CA VAL A 50 -4.00 9.53 6.32
C VAL A 50 -4.51 8.83 5.06
N HIS A 51 -3.71 7.96 4.44
CA HIS A 51 -4.07 7.31 3.17
C HIS A 51 -5.14 6.24 3.34
N CYS A 52 -5.04 5.41 4.39
CA CYS A 52 -6.00 4.34 4.72
C CYS A 52 -6.18 3.23 3.66
N ASP A 53 -5.34 3.19 2.64
CA ASP A 53 -5.33 2.14 1.60
C ASP A 53 -3.96 2.05 0.93
N LEU A 54 -2.89 2.19 1.72
CA LEU A 54 -1.55 2.00 1.19
C LEU A 54 -1.33 0.51 0.91
N ALA A 55 -1.09 0.17 -0.36
CA ALA A 55 -0.87 -1.18 -0.83
C ALA A 55 -0.08 -1.15 -2.14
N LEU A 56 0.58 -2.26 -2.50
CA LEU A 56 1.40 -2.30 -3.71
C LEU A 56 0.60 -2.04 -5.01
N ARG A 57 -0.70 -2.38 -5.00
CA ARG A 57 -1.65 -2.10 -6.09
C ARG A 57 -1.99 -0.61 -6.26
N ASN A 58 -1.71 0.20 -5.24
CA ASN A 58 -1.98 1.64 -5.20
C ASN A 58 -0.67 2.45 -5.30
N ILE A 59 0.39 1.82 -5.80
CA ILE A 59 1.64 2.49 -6.18
C ILE A 59 1.73 2.42 -7.70
N MET A 60 1.88 3.56 -8.35
CA MET A 60 2.01 3.71 -9.79
C MET A 60 3.49 3.77 -10.20
N VAL A 61 3.84 3.19 -11.35
CA VAL A 61 5.21 3.14 -11.86
C VAL A 61 5.34 3.87 -13.18
N SER A 62 6.06 4.99 -13.19
CA SER A 62 6.42 5.70 -14.42
C SER A 62 7.80 5.26 -14.92
N ARG A 63 8.80 5.23 -14.03
CA ARG A 63 10.17 4.79 -14.32
C ARG A 63 10.76 4.07 -13.12
N PHE A 64 10.73 2.74 -13.10
CA PHE A 64 11.28 1.99 -11.98
C PHE A 64 12.83 2.05 -11.95
N PRO A 65 13.47 2.22 -10.78
CA PRO A 65 12.88 2.49 -9.44
C PRO A 65 12.70 3.99 -9.12
N TRP A 66 13.17 4.89 -9.99
CA TRP A 66 13.34 6.32 -9.76
C TRP A 66 12.05 7.15 -9.68
N GLU A 67 10.97 6.67 -10.30
CA GLU A 67 9.69 7.37 -10.36
C GLU A 67 8.54 6.40 -10.08
N VAL A 68 8.22 6.28 -8.79
CA VAL A 68 7.02 5.62 -8.26
C VAL A 68 6.16 6.62 -7.48
N LYS A 69 4.84 6.53 -7.61
CA LYS A 69 3.90 7.50 -7.02
C LYS A 69 2.78 6.78 -6.25
N VAL A 70 2.49 7.23 -5.04
CA VAL A 70 1.33 6.76 -4.26
C VAL A 70 0.04 7.29 -4.90
N SER A 71 -0.97 6.43 -5.08
CA SER A 71 -2.25 6.74 -5.75
C SER A 71 -3.45 6.19 -4.97
N GLU A 72 -4.68 6.36 -5.50
CA GLU A 72 -5.92 5.85 -4.90
C GLU A 72 -6.25 6.41 -3.52
N PHE A 73 -6.50 7.72 -3.48
CA PHE A 73 -6.91 8.47 -2.28
C PHE A 73 -8.41 8.32 -1.94
N GLY A 74 -9.13 7.38 -2.54
CA GLY A 74 -10.58 7.21 -2.35
C GLY A 74 -10.99 6.91 -0.89
N LEU A 75 -10.09 6.30 -0.11
CA LEU A 75 -10.26 6.06 1.32
C LEU A 75 -9.46 7.05 2.20
N ALA A 76 -8.72 7.97 1.58
CA ALA A 76 -7.88 8.91 2.30
C ALA A 76 -8.67 9.91 3.12
N ARG A 77 -8.00 10.46 4.13
CA ARG A 77 -8.63 11.22 5.20
C ARG A 77 -7.82 12.45 5.54
N ASP A 78 -8.41 13.61 5.28
CA ASP A 78 -7.90 14.89 5.74
C ASP A 78 -8.29 15.10 7.22
N LEU A 79 -7.30 15.02 8.12
CA LEU A 79 -7.51 15.20 9.56
C LEU A 79 -7.73 16.66 9.94
N THR A 80 -7.34 17.63 9.09
CA THR A 80 -7.56 19.06 9.39
C THR A 80 -9.04 19.43 9.36
N ARG A 81 -9.82 18.72 8.54
CA ARG A 81 -11.28 18.93 8.38
C ARG A 81 -12.12 18.13 9.38
N MET A 82 -11.48 17.30 10.23
CA MET A 82 -12.20 16.47 11.19
C MET A 82 -12.42 17.21 12.52
N LYS A 83 -13.69 17.51 12.80
CA LYS A 83 -14.11 18.16 14.06
C LYS A 83 -13.90 17.29 15.32
N SER A 84 -13.89 15.96 15.21
CA SER A 84 -13.61 15.07 16.35
C SER A 84 -13.18 13.65 15.94
N ARG A 85 -12.59 12.90 16.88
CA ARG A 85 -12.32 11.46 16.66
C ARG A 85 -13.59 10.64 16.39
N HIS A 86 -14.76 11.09 16.85
CA HIS A 86 -16.03 10.43 16.53
C HIS A 86 -16.48 10.66 15.09
N SER A 87 -16.28 11.85 14.53
CA SER A 87 -16.51 12.07 13.09
C SER A 87 -15.55 11.26 12.23
N SER A 88 -14.48 10.75 12.84
CA SER A 88 -13.51 9.90 12.17
C SER A 88 -13.90 8.41 12.08
N ARG A 89 -14.81 7.92 12.92
CA ARG A 89 -15.29 6.54 12.81
C ARG A 89 -16.36 6.47 11.72
N ARG A 90 -15.96 6.50 10.45
CA ARG A 90 -16.91 6.29 9.35
C ARG A 90 -17.47 4.88 9.43
N LYS A 91 -18.80 4.76 9.33
CA LYS A 91 -19.51 3.51 9.05
C LYS A 91 -19.30 3.10 7.59
N HIS A 92 -18.06 2.97 7.13
CA HIS A 92 -17.87 2.20 5.91
C HIS A 92 -18.26 0.76 6.25
N PRO A 93 -19.14 0.12 5.46
CA PRO A 93 -19.37 -1.30 5.61
C PRO A 93 -18.02 -2.00 5.62
N ARG A 94 -17.77 -2.90 6.60
CA ARG A 94 -16.49 -3.60 6.75
C ARG A 94 -16.04 -4.30 5.45
N GLU A 95 -16.98 -4.59 4.56
CA GLU A 95 -16.76 -5.18 3.22
C GLU A 95 -16.02 -4.27 2.23
N ARG A 96 -15.92 -2.96 2.47
CA ARG A 96 -15.31 -2.00 1.52
C ARG A 96 -13.91 -1.51 1.92
N VAL A 97 -13.32 -2.06 2.99
CA VAL A 97 -11.99 -1.66 3.48
C VAL A 97 -10.96 -2.78 3.27
N PRO A 98 -9.69 -2.44 3.00
CA PRO A 98 -8.64 -3.40 2.64
C PRO A 98 -8.07 -4.08 3.90
N LEU A 99 -8.86 -4.94 4.54
CA LEU A 99 -8.58 -5.50 5.88
C LEU A 99 -7.19 -6.10 6.07
N ARG A 100 -6.56 -6.64 5.01
CA ARG A 100 -5.22 -7.25 5.08
C ARG A 100 -4.09 -6.25 5.33
N TRP A 101 -4.26 -5.00 4.88
CA TRP A 101 -3.29 -3.93 5.06
C TRP A 101 -3.59 -3.11 6.32
N TYR A 102 -4.63 -3.47 7.08
CA TYR A 102 -5.05 -2.73 8.26
C TYR A 102 -4.36 -3.24 9.51
N PRO A 103 -3.99 -2.34 10.44
CA PRO A 103 -3.30 -2.72 11.64
C PRO A 103 -4.26 -3.40 12.64
N PRO A 104 -3.76 -4.26 13.53
CA PRO A 104 -4.59 -5.05 14.45
C PRO A 104 -5.45 -4.17 15.39
N GLU A 105 -4.96 -3.00 15.80
CA GLU A 105 -5.71 -2.09 16.65
C GLU A 105 -6.99 -1.57 15.98
N TYR A 106 -7.02 -1.45 14.64
CA TYR A 106 -8.20 -0.99 13.92
C TYR A 106 -9.42 -1.86 14.26
N PHE A 107 -9.25 -3.17 14.38
CA PHE A 107 -10.32 -4.11 14.67
C PHE A 107 -10.90 -3.95 16.08
N ARG A 108 -10.12 -3.35 17.01
CA ARG A 108 -10.54 -3.09 18.39
C ARG A 108 -11.22 -1.74 18.56
N ILE A 109 -10.64 -0.69 17.97
CA ILE A 109 -11.07 0.70 18.23
C ILE A 109 -11.82 1.35 17.05
N ASN A 110 -11.95 0.64 15.93
CA ASN A 110 -12.57 1.07 14.68
C ASN A 110 -12.04 2.43 14.20
N TYR A 111 -10.72 2.64 14.35
CA TYR A 111 -10.05 3.89 14.04
C TYR A 111 -8.75 3.60 13.32
N TYR A 112 -8.56 4.28 12.18
CA TYR A 112 -7.35 4.20 11.37
C TYR A 112 -6.58 5.51 11.50
N SER A 113 -5.28 5.42 11.77
CA SER A 113 -4.40 6.56 12.07
C SER A 113 -3.16 6.56 11.18
N PHE A 114 -2.28 7.55 11.33
CA PHE A 114 -0.96 7.54 10.67
C PHE A 114 -0.15 6.27 10.98
N LYS A 115 -0.31 5.67 12.17
CA LYS A 115 0.36 4.41 12.50
C LYS A 115 -0.20 3.22 11.72
N GLY A 116 -1.46 3.30 11.30
CA GLY A 116 -2.02 2.34 10.35
C GLY A 116 -1.36 2.44 8.98
N ASP A 117 -1.06 3.63 8.47
CA ASP A 117 -0.30 3.78 7.24
C ASP A 117 1.13 3.25 7.36
N VAL A 118 1.77 3.38 8.54
CA VAL A 118 3.08 2.77 8.80
C VAL A 118 2.99 1.23 8.80
N TRP A 119 1.95 0.66 9.38
CA TRP A 119 1.69 -0.78 9.30
C TRP A 119 1.51 -1.24 7.84
N ALA A 120 0.65 -0.54 7.10
CA ALA A 120 0.40 -0.82 5.69
C ALA A 120 1.69 -0.73 4.84
N PHE A 121 2.57 0.23 5.15
CA PHE A 121 3.89 0.32 4.51
C PHE A 121 4.75 -0.92 4.76
N GLY A 122 4.74 -1.47 5.98
CA GLY A 122 5.39 -2.76 6.26
C GLY A 122 4.86 -3.90 5.41
N ILE A 123 3.54 -3.95 5.18
CA ILE A 123 2.93 -4.91 4.26
C ILE A 123 3.38 -4.66 2.81
N VAL A 124 3.48 -3.40 2.37
CA VAL A 124 4.01 -3.05 1.02
C VAL A 124 5.43 -3.56 0.83
N LEU A 125 6.32 -3.38 1.82
CA LEU A 125 7.69 -3.91 1.75
C LEU A 125 7.70 -5.44 1.60
N TRP A 126 6.84 -6.14 2.34
CA TRP A 126 6.66 -7.57 2.21
C TRP A 126 6.11 -7.98 0.83
N GLU A 127 5.12 -7.24 0.31
CA GLU A 127 4.59 -7.45 -1.04
C GLU A 127 5.67 -7.25 -2.10
N MET A 128 6.55 -6.25 -1.95
CA MET A 128 7.66 -6.02 -2.88
C MET A 128 8.62 -7.21 -2.92
N GLN A 129 9.02 -7.73 -1.77
CA GLN A 129 9.93 -8.87 -1.67
C GLN A 129 9.32 -10.18 -2.19
N THR A 130 8.00 -10.29 -2.18
CA THR A 130 7.25 -11.46 -2.67
C THR A 130 6.67 -11.26 -4.07
N PHE A 131 7.06 -10.20 -4.78
CA PHE A 131 6.53 -9.86 -6.11
C PHE A 131 5.00 -9.78 -6.15
N GLY A 132 4.37 -9.33 -5.07
CA GLY A 132 2.92 -9.24 -4.92
C GLY A 132 2.22 -10.61 -4.91
N GLU A 133 2.96 -11.70 -4.71
CA GLU A 133 2.39 -13.03 -4.52
C GLU A 133 1.64 -13.09 -3.21
N PHE A 134 0.41 -13.58 -3.30
CA PHE A 134 -0.37 -13.92 -2.14
C PHE A 134 -0.54 -15.43 -2.07
N ARG A 135 0.27 -16.09 -1.22
CA ARG A 135 0.06 -17.50 -0.91
C ARG A 135 -1.08 -17.62 0.10
N VAL A 136 -2.32 -17.67 -0.37
CA VAL A 136 -3.31 -18.47 0.37
C VAL A 136 -2.85 -19.91 0.18
N HIS A 137 -2.60 -20.65 1.27
CA HIS A 137 -2.55 -22.10 1.16
C HIS A 137 -3.84 -22.56 0.46
N LYS A 138 -3.72 -22.99 -0.81
CA LYS A 138 -4.79 -23.59 -1.60
C LYS A 138 -5.17 -25.00 -1.08
N GLN A 139 -5.07 -25.25 0.23
CA GLN A 139 -5.36 -26.56 0.82
C GLN A 139 -6.85 -26.75 1.18
N TRP A 140 -7.68 -25.72 1.09
CA TRP A 140 -9.09 -25.77 1.55
C TRP A 140 -10.14 -25.90 0.43
N LYS A 141 -9.77 -26.30 -0.78
CA LYS A 141 -10.73 -26.53 -1.89
C LYS A 141 -10.69 -27.93 -2.51
N GLN A 142 -10.20 -28.94 -1.79
CA GLN A 142 -10.23 -30.33 -2.27
C GLN A 142 -11.00 -31.32 -1.38
N ASN A 143 -11.65 -30.87 -0.29
CA ASN A 143 -12.37 -31.76 0.63
C ASN A 143 -13.83 -31.31 0.91
N VAL A 144 -14.53 -30.76 -0.08
CA VAL A 144 -16.01 -30.65 -0.03
C VAL A 144 -16.58 -31.14 -1.34
#